data_AF-A0A942WAB8-F1
#
_entry.id   AF-A0A942WAB8-F1
#
_cell.length_a   1.000
_cell.length_b   1.000
_cell.length_c   1.000
_cell.angle_alpha   90.00
_cell.angle_beta   90.00
_cell.angle_gamma   90.00
#
_symmetry.space_group_name_H-M   'P 1'
#
loop_
_entity.id
_entity.type
_entity.pdbx_description
1 polymer ?
#
loop_
_entity_poly.entity_id
_entity_poly.type
_entity_poly.pdbx_seq_one_letter_code
_entity_poly.pdbx_strand_id
1 'polypeptide(L)'
;KEPLLHRIYIQLPMIDEIAKEKGMEAMNDFEQVCYLFKNNANHAILKTKERLVRKLMEKHEKFKDDEGLWSLAMSRQMAEWREKNNLLDSYDEGKQKGLELGTLNLLAMQIKQKFAIDAKAWLSTLSLSQLYELSNQLLTCDTWEELQQHMH
;
A
#
# COMPACT_ATOMS: atom_id res chain seq x y z
N LYS A 1 23.40 42.37 4.95
CA LYS A 1 23.81 41.46 3.86
C LYS A 1 22.92 40.23 3.96
N GLU A 2 21.94 40.10 3.07
CA GLU A 2 21.07 38.92 3.03
C GLU A 2 21.91 37.71 2.58
N PRO A 3 21.82 36.56 3.27
CA PRO A 3 22.55 35.37 2.86
C PRO A 3 21.92 34.81 1.58
N LEU A 4 22.69 34.82 0.48
CA LEU A 4 22.32 34.19 -0.79
C LEU A 4 22.07 32.70 -0.55
N LEU A 5 20.80 32.29 -0.68
CA LEU A 5 20.36 30.93 -0.41
C LEU A 5 20.54 30.09 -1.67
N HIS A 6 21.70 29.44 -1.82
CA HIS A 6 21.94 28.50 -2.91
C HIS A 6 21.15 27.21 -2.69
N ARG A 7 20.14 26.95 -3.53
CA ARG A 7 19.41 25.68 -3.58
C ARG A 7 19.96 24.83 -4.72
N ILE A 8 20.37 23.61 -4.41
CA ILE A 8 20.77 22.60 -5.41
C ILE A 8 19.66 21.55 -5.42
N TYR A 9 19.06 21.33 -6.60
CA TYR A 9 18.06 20.28 -6.79
C TYR A 9 18.78 19.01 -7.25
N ILE A 10 18.56 17.91 -6.54
CA ILE A 10 19.19 16.62 -6.82
C ILE A 10 18.09 15.65 -7.19
N GLN A 11 18.20 15.04 -8.36
CA GLN A 11 17.31 13.95 -8.73
C GLN A 11 17.81 12.65 -8.10
N LEU A 12 17.14 12.24 -7.03
CA LEU A 12 17.44 11.00 -6.31
C LEU A 12 17.47 9.75 -7.22
N PRO A 13 16.65 9.58 -8.28
CA PRO A 13 16.78 8.46 -9.21
C PRO A 13 18.20 8.26 -9.76
N MET A 14 18.83 9.37 -10.17
CA MET A 14 20.13 9.38 -10.84
C MET A 14 21.29 8.96 -9.92
N ILE A 15 21.13 9.08 -8.59
CA ILE A 15 22.18 8.68 -7.64
C ILE A 15 22.43 7.17 -7.63
N ASP A 16 21.42 6.36 -7.94
CA ASP A 16 21.58 4.90 -8.00
C ASP A 16 22.34 4.48 -9.26
N GLU A 17 22.15 5.20 -10.36
CA GLU A 17 22.91 4.99 -11.60
C GLU A 17 24.37 5.37 -11.39
N ILE A 18 24.62 6.53 -10.77
CA ILE A 18 25.97 6.96 -10.38
C ILE A 18 26.62 5.95 -9.43
N ALA A 19 25.87 5.38 -8.49
CA ALA A 19 26.37 4.34 -7.58
C ALA A 19 26.72 3.03 -8.28
N LYS A 20 25.96 2.64 -9.31
CA LYS A 20 26.25 1.46 -10.12
C LYS A 20 27.46 1.67 -11.03
N GLU A 21 27.64 2.87 -11.59
CA GLU A 21 28.72 3.17 -12.52
C GLU A 21 30.06 3.47 -11.84
N LYS A 22 30.07 4.32 -10.80
CA LYS A 22 31.31 4.71 -10.11
C LYS A 22 31.70 3.73 -8.99
N GLY A 23 30.74 3.02 -8.42
CA GLY A 23 30.94 2.29 -7.16
C GLY A 23 31.04 3.24 -5.95
N MET A 24 30.74 2.72 -4.76
CA MET A 24 30.64 3.52 -3.53
C MET A 24 31.97 4.15 -3.08
N GLU A 25 33.10 3.50 -3.38
CA GLU A 25 34.43 3.95 -2.94
C GLU A 25 34.98 5.14 -3.76
N ALA A 26 34.50 5.33 -5.00
CA ALA A 26 34.91 6.43 -5.87
C ALA A 26 33.91 7.60 -5.89
N MET A 27 32.88 7.51 -5.07
CA MET A 27 31.80 8.49 -5.00
C MET A 27 32.18 9.66 -4.09
N ASN A 28 31.86 10.89 -4.49
CA ASN A 28 32.21 12.08 -3.69
C ASN A 28 31.36 12.13 -2.40
N ASP A 29 31.86 12.74 -1.32
CA ASP A 29 31.18 12.88 -0.02
C ASP A 29 29.69 13.28 -0.16
N PHE A 30 29.38 14.20 -1.08
CA PHE A 30 28.03 14.69 -1.34
C PHE A 30 27.13 13.65 -2.03
N GLU A 31 27.68 12.92 -3.00
CA GLU A 31 26.98 11.86 -3.72
C GLU A 31 26.69 10.68 -2.76
N GLN A 32 27.64 10.34 -1.87
CA GLN A 32 27.44 9.33 -0.82
C GLN A 32 26.31 9.72 0.13
N VAL A 33 26.22 11.00 0.53
CA VAL A 33 25.12 11.53 1.36
C VAL A 33 23.78 11.43 0.63
N CYS A 34 23.72 11.75 -0.66
CA CYS A 34 22.48 11.63 -1.44
C CYS A 34 22.03 10.17 -1.57
N TYR A 35 22.99 9.24 -1.72
CA TYR A 35 22.72 7.82 -1.74
C TYR A 35 22.20 7.31 -0.38
N LEU A 36 22.76 7.80 0.74
CA LEU A 36 22.27 7.50 2.10
C LEU A 36 20.81 7.88 2.27
N PHE A 37 20.45 9.11 1.89
CA PHE A 37 19.07 9.61 2.02
C PHE A 37 18.08 8.78 1.21
N LYS A 38 18.49 8.26 0.05
CA LYS A 38 17.62 7.46 -0.80
C LYS A 38 17.44 6.02 -0.31
N ASN A 39 18.55 5.35 0.02
CA ASN A 39 18.54 3.91 0.23
C ASN A 39 18.46 3.50 1.71
N ASN A 40 18.40 4.48 2.62
CA ASN A 40 18.36 4.29 4.08
C ASN A 40 19.46 3.30 4.57
N ALA A 41 20.57 3.27 3.81
CA ALA A 41 21.60 2.26 3.91
C ALA A 41 22.61 2.66 4.98
N ASN A 42 22.19 2.58 6.24
CA ASN A 42 23.03 2.91 7.39
C ASN A 42 24.32 2.07 7.43
N HIS A 43 24.31 0.84 6.92
CA HIS A 43 25.37 -0.12 7.23
C HIS A 43 26.65 -0.03 6.37
N ALA A 44 26.56 0.44 5.13
CA ALA A 44 27.69 0.43 4.19
C ALA A 44 28.64 1.62 4.38
N ILE A 45 28.08 2.80 4.71
CA ILE A 45 28.83 4.06 4.82
C ILE A 45 29.29 4.35 6.26
N LEU A 46 28.81 3.59 7.26
CA LEU A 46 29.39 3.61 8.62
C LEU A 46 30.89 3.30 8.64
N LYS A 47 31.43 2.68 7.58
CA LYS A 47 32.87 2.44 7.41
C LYS A 47 33.62 3.63 6.80
N THR A 48 32.93 4.55 6.13
CA THR A 48 33.55 5.69 5.46
C THR A 48 33.76 6.83 6.47
N LYS A 49 35.01 7.09 6.85
CA LYS A 49 35.42 8.13 7.83
C LYS A 49 35.37 9.55 7.25
N GLU A 50 34.43 9.85 6.36
CA GLU A 50 34.37 11.14 5.65
C GLU A 50 33.67 12.24 6.46
N ARG A 51 34.17 13.47 6.30
CA ARG A 51 33.85 14.62 7.17
C ARG A 51 32.38 15.04 7.06
N LEU A 52 31.79 14.92 5.87
CA LEU A 52 30.41 15.32 5.62
C LEU A 52 29.40 14.31 6.18
N VAL A 53 29.66 13.01 6.03
CA VAL A 53 28.84 11.94 6.64
C VAL A 53 28.78 12.11 8.15
N ARG A 54 29.93 12.37 8.80
CA ARG A 54 29.98 12.58 10.25
C ARG A 54 29.20 13.81 10.70
N LYS A 55 29.36 14.96 10.02
CA LYS A 55 28.59 16.18 10.32
C LYS A 55 27.09 16.01 10.10
N LEU A 56 26.71 15.20 9.11
CA LEU A 56 25.32 14.88 8.82
C LEU A 56 24.73 14.00 9.91
N MET A 57 25.45 12.97 10.36
CA MET A 57 25.03 12.11 11.47
C MET A 57 24.89 12.91 12.77
N GLU A 58 25.85 13.78 13.09
CA GLU A 58 25.75 14.69 14.24
C GLU A 58 24.52 15.61 14.16
N LYS A 59 24.17 16.09 12.96
CA LYS A 59 22.96 16.90 12.77
C LYS A 59 21.68 16.07 12.83
N HIS A 60 21.70 14.85 12.33
CA HIS A 60 20.56 13.94 12.34
C HIS A 60 20.25 13.45 13.76
N GLU A 61 21.28 13.18 14.56
CA GLU A 61 21.14 12.83 15.97
C GLU A 61 20.62 14.01 16.78
N LYS A 62 21.15 15.22 16.56
CA LYS A 62 20.56 16.46 17.12
C LYS A 62 19.12 16.72 16.67
N PHE A 63 18.75 16.30 15.46
CA PHE A 63 17.39 16.42 14.95
C PHE A 63 16.46 15.39 15.58
N LYS A 64 16.97 14.21 15.96
CA LYS A 64 16.24 13.22 16.76
C LYS A 64 16.07 13.65 18.21
N ASP A 65 17.07 14.32 18.78
CA ASP A 65 17.02 14.86 20.14
C ASP A 65 16.03 16.03 20.26
N ASP A 66 15.73 16.72 19.15
CA ASP A 66 14.67 17.74 19.09
C ASP A 66 13.30 17.09 18.91
N GLU A 67 12.67 16.77 20.05
CA GLU A 67 11.38 16.08 20.15
C GLU A 67 10.24 16.78 19.37
N GLY A 68 10.29 18.11 19.28
CA GLY A 68 9.29 18.92 18.57
C GLY A 68 9.44 18.85 17.04
N LEU A 69 10.66 18.97 16.53
CA LEU A 69 10.93 18.85 15.09
C LEU A 69 10.80 17.40 14.60
N TRP A 70 11.24 16.43 15.40
CA TRP A 70 11.13 15.01 15.10
C TRP A 70 9.66 14.56 15.03
N SER A 71 8.82 14.97 15.99
CA SER A 71 7.39 14.63 16.01
C SER A 71 6.62 15.27 14.84
N LEU A 72 6.94 16.51 14.47
CA LEU A 72 6.32 17.18 13.31
C LEU A 72 6.68 16.48 11.99
N ALA A 73 7.95 16.13 11.80
CA ALA A 73 8.41 15.41 10.61
C ALA A 73 7.77 14.01 10.52
N MET A 74 7.71 13.28 11.64
CA MET A 74 7.07 11.98 11.72
C MET A 74 5.58 12.06 11.42
N SER A 75 4.88 13.07 11.96
CA SER A 75 3.45 13.29 11.71
C SER A 75 3.15 13.52 10.23
N ARG A 76 4.01 14.26 9.53
CA ARG A 76 3.89 14.50 8.08
C ARG A 76 4.12 13.22 7.27
N GLN A 77 5.17 12.46 7.60
CA GLN A 77 5.45 11.18 6.94
C GLN A 77 4.31 10.17 7.16
N MET A 78 3.75 10.10 8.39
CA MET A 78 2.59 9.27 8.68
C MET A 78 1.33 9.72 7.94
N ALA A 79 1.15 11.01 7.71
CA ALA A 79 0.03 11.52 6.92
C ALA A 79 0.14 11.09 5.45
N GLU A 80 1.33 11.23 4.85
CA GLU A 80 1.61 10.78 3.48
C GLU A 80 1.44 9.25 3.33
N TRP A 81 1.88 8.48 4.31
CA TRP A 81 1.66 7.03 4.36
C TRP A 81 0.19 6.66 4.44
N ARG A 82 -0.59 7.36 5.27
CA ARG A 82 -2.04 7.15 5.38
C ARG A 82 -2.76 7.50 4.09
N GLU A 83 -2.43 8.61 3.45
CA GLU A 83 -3.01 8.99 2.17
C GLU A 83 -2.77 7.93 1.09
N LYS A 84 -1.54 7.40 1.02
CA LYS A 84 -1.18 6.34 0.08
C LYS A 84 -1.89 5.02 0.36
N ASN A 85 -2.00 4.62 1.63
CA ASN A 85 -2.66 3.36 2.00
C ASN A 85 -4.19 3.45 1.90
N ASN A 86 -4.80 4.59 2.25
CA ASN A 86 -6.25 4.79 2.12
C ASN A 86 -6.75 4.57 0.69
N LEU A 87 -5.95 4.95 -0.32
CA LEU A 87 -6.27 4.70 -1.72
C LEU A 87 -6.25 3.21 -2.08
N LEU A 88 -5.35 2.44 -1.47
CA LEU A 88 -5.24 1.00 -1.71
C LEU A 88 -6.37 0.25 -0.99
N ASP A 89 -6.62 0.58 0.28
CA ASP A 89 -7.66 -0.05 1.09
C ASP A 89 -9.05 0.21 0.49
N SER A 90 -9.32 1.45 0.06
CA SER A 90 -10.59 1.78 -0.60
C SER A 90 -10.78 1.09 -1.95
N TYR A 91 -9.70 0.83 -2.70
CA TYR A 91 -9.75 0.08 -3.94
C TYR A 91 -10.08 -1.40 -3.70
N ASP A 92 -9.40 -2.04 -2.75
CA ASP A 92 -9.62 -3.45 -2.42
C ASP A 92 -11.00 -3.68 -1.81
N GLU A 93 -11.48 -2.81 -0.92
CA GLU A 93 -12.85 -2.83 -0.41
C GLU A 93 -13.88 -2.66 -1.53
N GLY A 94 -13.64 -1.75 -2.47
CA GLY A 94 -14.51 -1.52 -3.62
C GLY A 94 -14.60 -2.75 -4.53
N LYS A 95 -13.46 -3.40 -4.78
CA LYS A 95 -13.38 -4.64 -5.56
C LYS A 95 -14.12 -5.78 -4.89
N GLN A 96 -13.96 -5.93 -3.57
CA GLN A 96 -14.65 -6.97 -2.81
C GLN A 96 -16.16 -6.76 -2.81
N LYS A 97 -16.64 -5.55 -2.50
CA LYS A 97 -18.08 -5.21 -2.57
C LYS A 97 -18.65 -5.41 -3.97
N GLY A 98 -17.87 -5.07 -5.01
CA GLY A 98 -18.26 -5.31 -6.40
C GLY A 98 -18.43 -6.79 -6.73
N LEU A 99 -17.52 -7.64 -6.25
CA LEU A 99 -17.61 -9.08 -6.41
C LEU A 99 -18.82 -9.67 -5.68
N GLU A 100 -19.03 -9.28 -4.42
CA GLU A 100 -20.18 -9.71 -3.61
C GLU A 100 -21.51 -9.34 -4.28
N LEU A 101 -21.67 -8.08 -4.68
CA LEU A 101 -22.88 -7.61 -5.34
C LEU A 101 -23.09 -8.26 -6.71
N GLY A 102 -22.00 -8.52 -7.44
CA GLY A 102 -22.00 -9.20 -8.73
C GLY A 102 -22.48 -10.65 -8.62
N THR A 103 -21.88 -11.42 -7.70
CA THR A 103 -22.27 -12.80 -7.41
C THR A 103 -23.73 -12.88 -6.98
N LEU A 104 -24.17 -12.01 -6.08
CA LEU A 104 -25.55 -11.97 -5.61
C LEU A 104 -26.54 -11.71 -6.75
N ASN A 105 -26.29 -10.69 -7.58
CA ASN A 105 -27.18 -10.37 -8.70
C ASN A 105 -27.22 -11.49 -9.76
N LEU A 106 -26.08 -12.13 -10.04
CA LEU A 106 -26.02 -13.27 -10.96
C LEU A 106 -26.84 -14.46 -10.44
N LEU A 107 -26.65 -14.83 -9.18
CA LEU A 107 -27.41 -15.91 -8.56
C LEU A 107 -28.90 -15.61 -8.50
N ALA A 108 -29.28 -14.38 -8.14
CA ALA A 108 -30.68 -13.96 -8.13
C ALA A 108 -31.30 -14.09 -9.54
N MET A 109 -30.56 -13.71 -10.57
CA MET A 109 -31.01 -13.84 -11.96
C MET A 109 -31.14 -15.30 -12.40
N GLN A 110 -30.17 -16.15 -12.06
CA GLN A 110 -30.22 -17.58 -12.39
C GLN A 110 -31.38 -18.29 -11.67
N ILE A 111 -31.60 -18.00 -10.38
CA ILE A 111 -32.73 -18.53 -9.61
C ILE A 111 -34.05 -18.07 -10.20
N LYS A 112 -34.16 -16.79 -10.60
CA LYS A 112 -35.34 -16.26 -11.27
C LYS A 112 -35.60 -16.93 -12.62
N GLN A 113 -34.54 -17.27 -13.36
CA GLN A 113 -34.67 -17.99 -14.63
C GLN A 113 -35.06 -19.45 -14.45
N LYS A 114 -34.46 -20.14 -13.47
CA LYS A 114 -34.66 -21.58 -13.25
C LYS A 114 -35.97 -21.90 -12.53
N PHE A 115 -36.31 -21.11 -11.51
CA PHE A 115 -37.42 -21.38 -10.60
C PHE A 115 -38.55 -20.34 -10.68
N ALA A 116 -38.40 -19.28 -11.48
CA ALA A 116 -39.35 -18.16 -11.55
C ALA A 116 -39.56 -17.41 -10.22
N ILE A 117 -38.59 -17.49 -9.29
CA ILE A 117 -38.65 -16.89 -7.95
C ILE A 117 -37.69 -15.69 -7.86
N ASP A 118 -38.13 -14.60 -7.23
CA ASP A 118 -37.26 -13.49 -6.86
C ASP A 118 -36.62 -13.73 -5.49
N ALA A 119 -35.42 -14.32 -5.50
CA ALA A 119 -34.68 -14.66 -4.30
C ALA A 119 -33.72 -13.55 -3.83
N LYS A 120 -33.75 -12.36 -4.44
CA LYS A 120 -32.74 -11.31 -4.18
C LYS A 120 -32.69 -10.89 -2.70
N ALA A 121 -33.85 -10.78 -2.06
CA ALA A 121 -33.94 -10.41 -0.65
C ALA A 121 -33.35 -11.49 0.27
N TRP A 122 -33.56 -12.77 -0.04
CA TRP A 122 -33.03 -13.89 0.71
C TRP A 122 -31.51 -14.05 0.50
N LEU A 123 -31.03 -13.98 -0.75
CA LEU A 123 -29.59 -14.05 -1.05
C LEU A 123 -28.79 -12.92 -0.38
N SER A 124 -29.42 -11.75 -0.17
CA SER A 124 -28.80 -10.63 0.55
C SER A 124 -28.57 -10.89 2.04
N THR A 125 -29.18 -11.93 2.62
CA THR A 125 -28.98 -12.34 4.02
C THR A 125 -27.83 -13.33 4.20
N LEU A 126 -27.29 -13.87 3.09
CA LEU A 126 -26.27 -14.92 3.10
C LEU A 126 -24.86 -14.32 2.96
N SER A 127 -23.86 -15.01 3.53
CA SER A 127 -22.46 -14.63 3.37
C SER A 127 -21.93 -15.01 1.98
N LEU A 128 -20.81 -14.39 1.57
CA LEU A 128 -20.19 -14.67 0.28
C LEU A 128 -19.84 -16.16 0.10
N SER A 129 -19.40 -16.85 1.15
CA SER A 129 -19.09 -18.29 1.11
C SER A 129 -20.34 -19.13 0.86
N GLN A 130 -21.46 -18.78 1.51
CA GLN A 130 -22.75 -19.44 1.32
C GLN A 130 -23.29 -19.22 -0.08
N LEU A 131 -23.09 -18.03 -0.67
CA LEU A 131 -23.45 -17.75 -2.06
C LEU A 131 -22.66 -18.62 -3.05
N TYR A 132 -21.37 -18.85 -2.81
CA TYR A 132 -20.58 -19.76 -3.66
C TYR A 132 -21.02 -21.22 -3.55
N GLU A 133 -21.35 -21.68 -2.34
CA GLU A 133 -21.86 -23.03 -2.11
C GLU A 133 -23.21 -23.22 -2.80
N LEU A 134 -24.12 -22.24 -2.68
CA LEU A 134 -25.36 -22.17 -3.43
C LEU A 134 -25.14 -22.22 -4.94
N SER A 135 -24.16 -21.47 -5.45
CA SER A 135 -23.84 -21.47 -6.88
C SER A 135 -23.51 -22.86 -7.41
N ASN A 136 -22.83 -23.69 -6.61
CA ASN A 136 -22.48 -25.06 -7.00
C ASN A 136 -23.71 -25.99 -6.97
N GLN A 137 -24.56 -25.85 -5.95
CA GLN A 137 -25.78 -26.66 -5.79
C GLN A 137 -26.90 -26.24 -6.76
N LEU A 138 -26.87 -25.00 -7.26
CA LEU A 138 -27.88 -24.47 -8.17
C LEU A 138 -28.00 -25.27 -9.47
N LEU A 139 -26.90 -25.89 -9.91
CA LEU A 139 -26.89 -26.72 -11.12
C LEU A 139 -27.46 -28.13 -10.87
N THR A 140 -27.42 -28.62 -9.63
CA THR A 140 -27.80 -29.99 -9.27
C THR A 140 -29.20 -30.11 -8.69
N CYS A 141 -29.75 -29.06 -8.07
CA CYS A 141 -31.10 -29.08 -7.49
C CYS A 141 -32.19 -28.87 -8.55
N ASP A 142 -33.27 -29.65 -8.50
CA ASP A 142 -34.39 -29.56 -9.45
C ASP A 142 -35.52 -28.66 -8.95
N THR A 143 -35.59 -28.41 -7.64
CA THR A 143 -36.59 -27.54 -7.00
C THR A 143 -35.97 -26.48 -6.10
N TRP A 144 -36.75 -25.43 -5.81
CA TRP A 144 -36.33 -24.34 -4.93
C TRP A 144 -36.24 -24.80 -3.47
N GLU A 145 -37.15 -25.67 -3.03
CA GLU A 145 -37.19 -26.21 -1.68
C GLU A 145 -35.95 -27.05 -1.37
N GLU A 146 -35.47 -27.87 -2.32
CA GLU A 146 -34.22 -28.63 -2.20
C GLU A 146 -33.01 -27.70 -2.04
N LEU A 147 -32.96 -26.64 -2.84
CA LEU A 147 -31.88 -25.64 -2.78
C LEU A 147 -31.82 -24.95 -1.41
N GLN A 148 -32.97 -24.64 -0.81
CA GLN A 148 -33.05 -24.04 0.52
C GLN A 148 -32.66 -25.01 1.63
N GLN A 149 -32.98 -26.29 1.50
CA GLN A 149 -32.60 -27.31 2.49
C GLN A 149 -31.09 -27.52 2.59
N HIS A 150 -30.34 -27.34 1.50
CA HIS A 150 -28.88 -27.41 1.51
C HIS A 150 -28.20 -26.25 2.25
N MET A 151 -28.94 -25.22 2.62
CA MET A 151 -28.44 -24.05 3.34
C MET A 151 -28.82 -24.03 4.83
N HIS A 152 -29.58 -25.02 5.30
CA HIS A 152 -30.04 -25.18 6.68
C HIS A 152 -29.18 -26.12 7.51
#